data_AF-A0A967PBN7-F1
#
_entry.id   AF-A0A967PBN7-F1
#
_cell.length_a   1.000
_cell.length_b   1.000
_cell.length_c   1.000
_cell.angle_alpha   90.00
_cell.angle_beta   90.00
_cell.angle_gamma   90.00
#
_symmetry.space_group_name_H-M   'P 1'
#
loop_
_entity.id
_entity.type
_entity.pdbx_description
1 polymer ?
#
loop_
_entity_poly.entity_id
_entity_poly.type
_entity_poly.pdbx_seq_one_letter_code
_entity_poly.pdbx_strand_id
1 'polypeptide(L)' 'RTETALQSGIFFGAVEAIDGIVRRLQDEWNSPDLLVVATGGLANLITPHCMTIQRVEPFLTLDGIRMA' A
#
# COMPACT_ATOMS: atom_id res chain seq x y z
N ARG A 1 -6.23 -18.81 18.98
CA ARG A 1 -6.38 -20.03 18.14
C ARG A 1 -5.40 -19.92 16.97
N THR A 2 -5.00 -21.03 16.32
CA THR A 2 -4.03 -20.99 15.21
C THR A 2 -4.50 -20.15 14.03
N GLU A 3 -5.80 -20.17 13.73
CA GLU A 3 -6.41 -19.34 12.67
C GLU A 3 -6.13 -17.84 12.84
N THR A 4 -6.40 -17.30 14.03
CA THR A 4 -6.17 -15.88 14.33
C THR A 4 -4.68 -15.51 14.26
N ALA A 5 -3.79 -16.45 14.60
CA ALA A 5 -2.34 -16.25 14.47
C ALA A 5 -1.91 -16.18 13.00
N LEU A 6 -2.46 -17.05 12.13
CA LEU A 6 -2.20 -17.02 10.69
C LEU A 6 -2.74 -15.73 10.05
N GLN A 7 -3.98 -15.35 10.38
CA GLN A 7 -4.59 -14.12 9.88
C GLN A 7 -3.76 -12.88 10.25
N SER A 8 -3.33 -12.80 11.51
CA SER A 8 -2.46 -11.73 12.01
C SER A 8 -1.13 -11.69 11.25
N GLY A 9 -0.46 -12.84 11.12
CA GLY A 9 0.84 -12.93 10.43
C GLY A 9 0.76 -12.50 8.96
N ILE A 10 -0.28 -12.92 8.24
CA ILE A 10 -0.50 -12.52 6.83
C ILE A 10 -0.77 -11.02 6.74
N PHE A 11 -1.63 -10.50 7.62
CA PHE A 11 -2.03 -9.10 7.59
C PHE A 11 -0.87 -8.15 7.88
N PHE A 12 -0.21 -8.30 9.03
CA PHE A 12 0.92 -7.45 9.40
C PHE A 12 2.15 -7.68 8.52
N GLY A 13 2.34 -8.91 8.04
CA GLY A 13 3.38 -9.20 7.05
C GLY A 13 3.18 -8.42 5.75
N ALA A 14 1.94 -8.32 5.25
CA ALA A 14 1.64 -7.54 4.05
C ALA A 14 1.84 -6.03 4.27
N VAL A 15 1.39 -5.50 5.42
CA VAL A 15 1.57 -4.09 5.79
C VAL A 15 3.06 -3.72 5.79
N GLU A 16 3.89 -4.48 6.49
CA GLU A 16 5.33 -4.22 6.57
C GLU A 16 6.06 -4.44 5.24
N ALA A 17 5.61 -5.41 4.42
CA ALA A 17 6.18 -5.63 3.10
C ALA A 17 5.95 -4.43 2.17
N ILE A 18 4.74 -3.88 2.17
CA ILE A 18 4.40 -2.68 1.37
C ILE A 18 5.25 -1.49 1.83
N ASP A 19 5.22 -1.20 3.12
CA ASP A 19 5.94 -0.08 3.72
C ASP A 19 7.47 -0.21 3.55
N GLY A 20 8.00 -1.41 3.70
CA GLY A 20 9.41 -1.71 3.51
C GLY A 20 9.86 -1.49 2.07
N ILE A 21 9.06 -1.90 1.07
CA ILE A 21 9.36 -1.65 -0.34
C ILE A 21 9.31 -0.16 -0.65
N VAL A 22 8.26 0.54 -0.20
CA VAL A 22 8.12 1.97 -0.47
C VAL A 22 9.27 2.78 0.09
N ARG A 23 9.68 2.53 1.35
CA ARG A 23 10.86 3.18 1.94
C ARG A 23 12.14 2.94 1.13
N ARG A 24 12.36 1.70 0.69
CA ARG A 24 13.53 1.37 -0.15
C ARG A 24 13.53 2.14 -1.47
N LEU A 25 12.36 2.32 -2.10
CA LEU A 25 12.24 3.12 -3.32
C LEU A 25 12.49 4.61 -3.07
N GLN A 26 11.98 5.15 -1.97
CA GLN A 26 12.22 6.55 -1.57
C GLN A 26 13.71 6.81 -1.35
N ASP A 27 14.41 5.88 -0.68
CA ASP A 27 15.85 5.95 -0.46
C ASP A 27 16.63 5.88 -1.79
N GLU A 28 16.28 4.92 -2.66
CA GLU A 28 16.94 4.75 -3.96
C GLU A 28 16.78 5.97 -4.88
N TRP A 29 15.63 6.64 -4.83
CA TRP A 29 15.37 7.86 -5.59
C TRP A 29 15.81 9.15 -4.92
N ASN A 30 16.38 9.12 -3.71
CA ASN A 30 16.65 10.30 -2.89
C ASN A 30 15.43 11.23 -2.79
N SER A 31 14.24 10.64 -2.67
CA SER A 31 12.96 11.35 -2.67
C SER A 31 12.11 10.90 -1.48
N PRO A 32 12.32 11.49 -0.29
CA PRO A 32 11.55 11.15 0.90
C PRO A 32 10.05 11.51 0.74
N ASP A 33 9.77 12.49 -0.12
CA ASP A 33 8.43 13.04 -0.34
C ASP A 33 7.72 12.41 -1.55
N LEU A 34 8.21 11.26 -2.03
CA LEU A 34 7.59 10.55 -3.14
C LEU A 34 6.09 10.36 -2.89
N LEU A 35 5.26 10.71 -3.86
CA LEU A 35 3.82 10.49 -3.78
C LEU A 35 3.53 8.99 -3.85
N VAL A 36 2.89 8.47 -2.80
CA VAL A 36 2.50 7.05 -2.70
C VAL A 36 0.99 6.93 -2.72
N VAL A 37 0.47 6.33 -3.78
CA VAL A 37 -0.97 6.15 -4.02
C VAL A 37 -1.31 4.66 -4.02
N ALA A 38 -2.34 4.27 -3.27
CA ALA A 38 -2.88 2.92 -3.26
C ALA A 38 -4.18 2.83 -4.06
N THR A 39 -4.42 1.69 -4.70
CA THR A 39 -5.67 1.35 -5.41
C THR A 39 -5.98 -0.14 -5.24
N GLY A 40 -7.14 -0.58 -5.74
CA GLY A 40 -7.60 -1.97 -5.65
C GLY A 40 -8.47 -2.25 -4.42
N GLY A 41 -9.15 -3.40 -4.44
CA GLY A 41 -10.24 -3.71 -3.49
C GLY A 41 -9.82 -3.79 -2.02
N LEU A 42 -8.53 -4.03 -1.73
CA LEU A 42 -8.00 -4.14 -0.37
C LEU A 42 -7.33 -2.85 0.12
N ALA A 43 -7.22 -1.81 -0.72
CA ALA A 43 -6.49 -0.59 -0.36
C ALA A 43 -7.06 0.08 0.90
N ASN A 44 -8.39 0.19 1.00
CA ASN A 44 -9.04 0.80 2.17
C ASN A 44 -8.86 -0.02 3.46
N LEU A 45 -8.64 -1.34 3.35
CA LEU A 45 -8.40 -2.20 4.50
C LEU A 45 -6.95 -2.07 5.00
N ILE A 46 -5.99 -1.98 4.08
CA ILE A 46 -4.57 -2.02 4.40
C ILE A 46 -4.02 -0.63 4.73
N THR A 47 -4.44 0.40 3.99
CA THR A 47 -3.88 1.77 4.09
C THR A 47 -3.86 2.34 5.50
N PRO A 48 -4.90 2.19 6.35
CA PRO A 48 -4.86 2.69 7.73
C PRO A 48 -3.73 2.12 8.59
N HIS A 49 -3.09 1.03 8.15
CA HIS A 49 -2.01 0.34 8.85
C HIS A 49 -0.64 0.57 8.22
N CYS A 50 -0.57 1.17 7.02
CA CYS A 50 0.69 1.55 6.36
C CYS A 50 1.09 2.97 6.76
N MET A 51 2.38 3.22 6.96
CA MET A 51 2.92 4.54 7.26
C MET A 51 3.27 5.35 6.01
N THR A 52 3.47 4.67 4.88
CA THR A 52 4.02 5.31 3.66
C THR A 52 2.97 5.79 2.67
N ILE A 53 1.74 5.25 2.71
CA ILE A 53 0.67 5.57 1.75
C ILE A 53 0.04 6.92 2.10
N GLN A 54 -0.07 7.81 1.12
CA GLN A 54 -0.60 9.16 1.31
C GLN A 54 -2.03 9.32 0.80
N ARG A 55 -2.44 8.53 -0.20
CA ARG A 55 -3.77 8.61 -0.80
C ARG A 55 -4.26 7.26 -1.30
N VAL A 56 -5.58 7.03 -1.21
CA VAL A 56 -6.25 5.94 -1.90
C VAL A 56 -7.04 6.49 -3.09
N GLU A 57 -6.87 5.88 -4.26
CA GLU A 57 -7.59 6.19 -5.50
C GLU A 57 -8.31 4.94 -6.01
N PRO A 58 -9.57 4.69 -5.60
CA PRO A 58 -10.28 3.45 -5.92
C PRO A 58 -10.49 3.21 -7.42
N PHE A 59 -10.48 4.29 -8.21
CA PHE A 59 -10.76 4.25 -9.65
C PHE A 59 -9.54 4.50 -10.52
N LEU A 60 -8.32 4.46 -9.96
CA LEU A 60 -7.09 4.80 -10.68
C LEU A 60 -6.97 4.10 -12.04
N THR A 61 -7.31 2.81 -12.11
CA THR A 61 -7.31 2.04 -13.37
C THR A 61 -8.38 2.54 -14.36
N LEU A 62 -9.59 2.87 -13.88
CA LEU A 62 -10.68 3.36 -14.74
C LEU A 62 -10.38 4.77 -15.26
N ASP A 63 -9.77 5.63 -14.43
CA ASP A 63 -9.31 6.95 -14.85
C ASP A 63 -8.26 6.85 -15.97
N GLY A 64 -7.33 5.90 -15.86
CA GLY A 64 -6.35 5.61 -16.92
C GLY A 64 -7.00 5.20 -18.23
N ILE A 65 -8.01 4.31 -18.19
CA ILE A 65 -8.76 3.88 -19.39
C ILE A 65 -9.52 5.05 -20.02
N ARG A 66 -10.12 5.94 -19.21
CA ARG A 66 -10.89 7.10 -19.70
C ARG A 66 -10.02 8.11 -20.46
N MET A 67 -8.72 8.14 -20.20
CA MET A 67 -7.77 9.09 -20.79
C MET A 67 -7.11 8.58 -22.07
N ALA A 68 -7.23 7.28 -22.38
CA ALA A 68 -6.72 6.67 -23.60
C ALA A 68 -7.64 6.95 -24.79
#